data_AF-A0A6G8NNJ3-F1
#
_entry.id   AF-A0A6G8NNJ3-F1
#
_cell.length_a   1.000
_cell.length_b   1.000
_cell.length_c   1.000
_cell.angle_alpha   90.00
_cell.angle_beta   90.00
_cell.angle_gamma   90.00
#
_symmetry.space_group_name_H-M   'P 1'
#
loop_
_entity.id
_entity.type
_entity.pdbx_description
1 polymer ?
#
loop_
_entity_poly.entity_id
_entity_poly.type
_entity_poly.pdbx_seq_one_letter_code
_entity_poly.pdbx_strand_id
1 'polypeptide(L)'
;MNSEAFLRTLRAGLAGLSRQEVEEIIADYAAHFAEARASGRSEEEVAEALGDPARLARELRAETGLRRFEAHRSIANLVAAMLALAGLAAVDILFLMPLLLVVAAVALGIGIGLVALGAVGAHMIFGAVFFGHGGSILGAVIRFMIGIGLIACLIAGGSLLLLGLGAGVRMLGHYVRLHYRLLEPDQPDRLNRPNEDRTRELGEDIPAQKWSLSKRLAVGAVAGLAVAVALLALGSSLARSDWVGGAPWWRDAGWRCGRTWFNRGPASDRIASGADVASLTATSPSSVTFPFDANNRIDIDLPASVSYQPGPKAEATVTGDPSVISHVRIADGKLGFDSETGCAPLAHLSVRLTAPSITAWGIRGSSDLVLTDIDQQNLQLRIAGSGRIVASGSVQVVALNVAGSGEAQLQDLSARSAEIVVHGSGEVQVAAQDNADIAIAGSGVVKLHGHPAQVHSRISGSGRIENTP
;
A
#
# COMPACT_ATOMS: atom_id res chain seq x y z
N MET A 1 89.50 -24.69 18.21
CA MET A 1 88.78 -24.12 19.37
C MET A 1 88.19 -25.28 20.15
N ASN A 2 88.32 -25.32 21.48
CA ASN A 2 87.78 -26.42 22.28
C ASN A 2 86.26 -26.30 22.48
N SER A 3 85.59 -27.41 22.81
CA SER A 3 84.13 -27.47 22.98
C SER A 3 83.61 -26.49 24.05
N GLU A 4 84.34 -26.33 25.15
CA GLU A 4 83.95 -25.44 26.24
C GLU A 4 83.93 -23.95 25.83
N ALA A 5 84.93 -23.49 25.07
CA ALA A 5 84.98 -22.13 24.55
C ALA A 5 83.89 -21.88 23.49
N PHE A 6 83.58 -22.89 22.67
CA PHE A 6 82.50 -22.82 21.68
C PHE A 6 81.14 -22.62 22.37
N LEU A 7 80.80 -23.49 23.33
CA LEU A 7 79.51 -23.44 24.03
C LEU A 7 79.36 -22.16 24.87
N ARG A 8 80.46 -21.66 25.46
CA ARG A 8 80.44 -20.38 26.21
C ARG A 8 80.12 -19.20 25.30
N THR A 9 80.72 -19.16 24.10
CA THR A 9 80.48 -18.09 23.12
C THR A 9 79.08 -18.18 22.51
N LEU A 10 78.60 -19.38 22.21
CA LEU A 10 77.22 -19.63 21.76
C LEU A 10 76.20 -19.16 22.81
N ARG A 11 76.39 -19.54 24.08
CA ARG A 11 75.51 -19.11 25.19
C ARG A 11 75.47 -17.59 25.34
N ALA A 12 76.61 -16.91 25.21
CA ALA A 12 76.65 -15.46 25.26
C ALA A 12 75.90 -14.80 24.07
N GLY A 13 75.99 -15.38 22.88
CA GLY A 13 75.29 -14.90 21.68
C GLY A 13 73.76 -15.12 21.72
N LEU A 14 73.28 -16.09 22.50
CA LEU A 14 71.85 -16.38 22.69
C LEU A 14 71.20 -15.47 23.77
N ALA A 15 71.90 -14.47 24.30
CA ALA A 15 71.40 -13.52 25.29
C ALA A 15 70.16 -12.76 24.78
N GLY A 16 68.98 -13.16 25.25
CA GLY A 16 67.68 -12.62 24.81
C GLY A 16 66.61 -13.70 24.62
N LEU A 17 66.99 -14.97 24.53
CA LEU A 17 66.07 -16.10 24.65
C LEU A 17 65.81 -16.42 26.14
N SER A 18 64.75 -17.18 26.43
CA SER A 18 64.45 -17.61 27.80
C SER A 18 65.53 -18.55 28.32
N ARG A 19 65.72 -18.61 29.64
CA ARG A 19 66.75 -19.47 30.25
C ARG A 19 66.60 -20.93 29.84
N GLN A 20 65.36 -21.41 29.75
CA GLN A 20 65.06 -22.79 29.36
C GLN A 20 65.46 -23.08 27.91
N GLU A 21 65.11 -22.20 26.96
CA GLU A 21 65.51 -22.34 25.55
C GLU A 21 67.03 -22.30 25.38
N VAL A 22 67.71 -21.40 26.11
CA VAL A 22 69.18 -21.34 26.07
C VAL A 22 69.80 -22.62 26.61
N GLU A 23 69.26 -23.18 27.70
CA GLU A 23 69.76 -24.43 28.27
C GLU A 23 69.52 -25.63 27.35
N GLU A 24 68.36 -25.70 26.71
CA GLU A 24 68.00 -26.74 25.74
C GLU A 24 68.94 -26.73 24.52
N ILE A 25 69.09 -25.57 23.87
CA ILE A 25 69.99 -25.41 22.73
C ILE A 25 71.43 -25.78 23.11
N ILE A 26 71.91 -25.30 24.27
CA ILE A 26 73.27 -25.61 24.71
C ILE A 26 73.43 -27.09 25.03
N ALA A 27 72.42 -27.76 25.59
CA ALA A 27 72.45 -29.19 25.86
C ALA A 27 72.57 -30.02 24.56
N ASP A 28 71.83 -29.64 23.51
CA ASP A 28 71.87 -30.33 22.22
C ASP A 28 73.26 -30.26 21.57
N TYR A 29 73.86 -29.07 21.50
CA TYR A 29 75.20 -28.93 20.95
C TYR A 29 76.26 -29.59 21.84
N ALA A 30 76.11 -29.55 23.16
CA ALA A 30 76.99 -30.27 24.08
C ALA A 30 76.94 -31.79 23.86
N ALA A 31 75.75 -32.35 23.61
CA ALA A 31 75.58 -33.75 23.26
C ALA A 31 76.26 -34.08 21.93
N HIS A 32 76.13 -33.21 20.93
CA HIS A 32 76.79 -33.39 19.62
C HIS A 32 78.33 -33.43 19.74
N PHE A 33 78.92 -32.56 20.56
CA PHE A 33 80.37 -32.62 20.85
C PHE A 33 80.76 -33.91 21.60
N ALA A 34 79.93 -34.39 22.53
CA ALA A 34 80.19 -35.62 23.27
C ALA A 34 80.14 -36.87 22.36
N GLU A 35 79.18 -36.93 21.43
CA GLU A 35 79.04 -38.00 20.44
C GLU A 35 80.20 -38.01 19.44
N ALA A 36 80.62 -36.83 18.98
CA ALA A 36 81.79 -36.70 18.12
C ALA A 36 83.08 -37.19 18.81
N ARG A 37 83.23 -36.91 20.12
CA ARG A 37 84.35 -37.42 20.91
C ARG A 37 84.31 -38.95 21.03
N ALA A 38 83.13 -39.53 21.21
CA ALA A 38 82.95 -40.98 21.31
C ALA A 38 83.23 -41.72 19.99
N SER A 39 83.00 -41.06 18.85
CA SER A 39 83.31 -41.58 17.51
C SER A 39 84.75 -41.32 17.05
N GLY A 40 85.61 -40.78 17.93
CA GLY A 40 87.02 -40.53 17.65
C GLY A 40 87.33 -39.28 16.83
N ARG A 41 86.34 -38.40 16.61
CA ARG A 41 86.55 -37.09 15.96
C ARG A 41 87.08 -36.09 16.97
N SER A 42 87.98 -35.21 16.54
CA SER A 42 88.55 -34.18 17.41
C SER A 42 87.53 -33.05 17.64
N GLU A 43 87.58 -32.41 18.82
CA GLU A 43 86.67 -31.28 19.11
C GLU A 43 86.88 -30.09 18.17
N GLU A 44 88.10 -29.95 17.64
CA GLU A 44 88.47 -28.87 16.73
C GLU A 44 87.84 -29.06 15.35
N GLU A 45 87.82 -30.29 14.85
CA GLU A 45 87.17 -30.65 13.58
C GLU A 45 85.64 -30.41 13.66
N VAL A 46 85.03 -30.71 14.80
CA VAL A 46 83.59 -30.48 15.04
C VAL A 46 83.28 -28.99 15.13
N ALA A 47 84.12 -28.22 15.82
CA ALA A 47 83.96 -26.78 15.92
C ALA A 47 84.14 -26.09 14.56
N GLU A 48 85.06 -26.57 13.72
CA GLU A 48 85.25 -26.07 12.36
C GLU A 48 84.05 -26.40 11.46
N ALA A 49 83.49 -27.61 11.58
CA ALA A 49 82.28 -28.01 10.86
C ALA A 49 81.04 -27.19 11.26
N LEU A 50 80.91 -26.82 12.53
CA LEU A 50 79.81 -25.99 13.03
C LEU A 50 79.99 -24.49 12.74
N GLY A 51 81.21 -24.05 12.42
CA GLY A 51 81.51 -22.67 12.04
C GLY A 51 81.62 -21.69 13.21
N ASP A 52 81.36 -20.40 12.94
CA ASP A 52 81.48 -19.33 13.95
C ASP A 52 80.29 -19.34 14.94
N PRO A 53 80.52 -19.58 16.25
CA PRO A 53 79.45 -19.66 17.25
C PRO A 53 78.67 -18.35 17.43
N ALA A 54 79.29 -17.18 17.17
CA ALA A 54 78.60 -15.89 17.27
C ALA A 54 77.65 -15.64 16.09
N ARG A 55 77.95 -16.21 14.91
CA ARG A 55 77.06 -16.21 13.76
C ARG A 55 75.91 -17.20 13.96
N LEU A 56 76.21 -18.40 14.43
CA LEU A 56 75.22 -19.43 14.73
C LEU A 56 74.19 -18.95 15.78
N ALA A 57 74.65 -18.25 16.83
CA ALA A 57 73.76 -17.69 17.85
C ALA A 57 72.77 -16.65 17.28
N ARG A 58 73.21 -15.83 16.32
CA ARG A 58 72.36 -14.84 15.65
C ARG A 58 71.30 -15.51 14.78
N GLU A 59 71.66 -16.59 14.10
CA GLU A 59 70.75 -17.38 13.26
C GLU A 59 69.68 -18.09 14.10
N LEU A 60 70.08 -18.81 15.15
CA LEU A 60 69.16 -19.48 16.07
C LEU A 60 68.21 -18.50 16.77
N ARG A 61 68.70 -17.31 17.13
CA ARG A 61 67.85 -16.24 17.68
C ARG A 61 66.85 -15.71 16.67
N ALA A 62 67.26 -15.53 15.41
CA ALA A 62 66.37 -15.08 14.35
C ALA A 62 65.26 -16.11 14.07
N GLU A 63 65.61 -17.40 14.02
CA GLU A 63 64.65 -18.49 13.81
C GLU A 63 63.67 -18.64 14.98
N THR A 64 64.17 -18.60 16.22
CA THR A 64 63.33 -18.70 17.43
C THR A 64 62.43 -17.47 17.60
N GLY A 65 62.91 -16.29 17.21
CA GLY A 65 62.13 -15.05 17.19
C GLY A 65 60.99 -15.09 16.17
N LEU A 66 61.24 -15.66 14.98
CA LEU A 66 60.22 -15.82 13.94
C LEU A 66 59.14 -16.82 14.36
N ARG A 67 59.52 -17.97 14.95
CA ARG A 67 58.55 -18.95 15.49
C ARG A 67 57.67 -18.37 16.60
N ARG A 68 58.23 -17.52 17.47
CA ARG A 68 57.45 -16.81 18.51
C ARG A 68 56.45 -15.82 17.94
N PHE A 69 56.82 -15.12 16.87
CA PHE A 69 55.95 -14.19 16.15
C PHE A 69 54.83 -14.93 15.43
N GLU A 70 55.12 -16.07 14.79
CA GLU A 70 54.11 -16.92 14.15
C GLU A 70 53.17 -17.57 15.16
N ALA A 71 53.67 -17.97 16.33
CA ALA A 71 52.87 -18.59 17.40
C ALA A 71 51.88 -17.62 18.08
N HIS A 72 52.06 -16.29 17.97
CA HIS A 72 51.21 -15.28 18.62
C HIS A 72 50.42 -14.41 17.64
N ARG A 73 49.76 -15.01 16.64
CA ARG A 73 48.54 -14.38 16.10
C ARG A 73 47.47 -14.38 17.20
N SER A 74 47.32 -13.26 17.91
CA SER A 74 46.35 -13.10 19.01
C SER A 74 44.92 -13.48 18.56
N ILE A 75 44.47 -14.66 18.98
CA ILE A 75 43.10 -15.17 18.73
C ILE A 75 42.06 -14.20 19.28
N ALA A 76 42.37 -13.46 20.36
CA ALA A 76 41.49 -12.46 20.94
C ALA A 76 41.22 -11.28 19.97
N ASN A 77 42.25 -10.80 19.28
CA ASN A 77 42.08 -9.74 18.28
C ASN A 77 41.30 -10.24 17.06
N LEU A 78 41.46 -11.51 16.70
CA LEU A 78 40.72 -12.16 15.61
C LEU A 78 39.25 -12.36 15.98
N VAL A 79 38.94 -12.79 17.20
CA VAL A 79 37.56 -12.91 17.71
C VAL A 79 36.90 -11.55 17.84
N ALA A 80 37.61 -10.52 18.33
CA ALA A 80 37.08 -9.16 18.40
C ALA A 80 36.77 -8.58 17.01
N ALA A 81 37.65 -8.81 16.03
CA ALA A 81 37.41 -8.42 14.64
C ALA A 81 36.22 -9.18 14.03
N MET A 82 36.10 -10.49 14.27
CA MET A 82 34.95 -11.27 13.82
C MET A 82 33.64 -10.80 14.46
N LEU A 83 33.64 -10.47 15.75
CA LEU A 83 32.46 -9.94 16.43
C LEU A 83 32.04 -8.57 15.88
N ALA A 84 33.03 -7.70 15.59
CA ALA A 84 32.78 -6.39 14.99
C ALA A 84 32.19 -6.52 13.57
N LEU A 85 32.72 -7.43 12.75
CA LEU A 85 32.19 -7.75 11.42
C LEU A 85 30.79 -8.36 11.48
N ALA A 86 30.56 -9.29 12.42
CA ALA A 86 29.25 -9.90 12.63
C ALA A 86 28.21 -8.87 13.11
N GLY A 87 28.60 -7.95 13.99
CA GLY A 87 27.75 -6.85 14.45
C GLY A 87 27.38 -5.88 13.32
N LEU A 88 28.35 -5.55 12.46
CA LEU A 88 28.11 -4.70 11.29
C LEU A 88 27.17 -5.37 10.28
N ALA A 89 27.41 -6.65 9.97
CA ALA A 89 26.53 -7.45 9.12
C ALA A 89 25.12 -7.60 9.72
N ALA A 90 25.00 -7.72 11.04
CA ALA A 90 23.72 -7.79 11.72
C ALA A 90 22.92 -6.48 11.58
N VAL A 91 23.57 -5.32 11.65
CA VAL A 91 22.92 -4.02 11.42
C VAL A 91 22.43 -3.91 9.97
N ASP A 92 23.25 -4.29 8.99
CA ASP A 92 22.83 -4.30 7.59
C ASP A 92 21.64 -5.26 7.35
N ILE A 93 21.66 -6.45 7.93
CA ILE A 93 20.55 -7.42 7.79
C ILE A 93 19.29 -6.94 8.53
N LEU A 94 19.42 -6.35 9.72
CA LEU A 94 18.28 -5.95 10.53
C LEU A 94 17.61 -4.67 10.01
N PHE A 95 18.36 -3.75 9.39
CA PHE A 95 17.83 -2.46 8.96
C PHE A 95 17.79 -2.30 7.43
N LEU A 96 18.86 -2.64 6.71
CA LEU A 96 18.94 -2.40 5.26
C LEU A 96 18.08 -3.40 4.47
N MET A 97 18.11 -4.68 4.83
CA MET A 97 17.32 -5.73 4.16
C MET A 97 15.80 -5.49 4.22
N PRO A 98 15.16 -5.25 5.39
CA PRO A 98 13.73 -4.97 5.44
C PRO A 98 13.37 -3.65 4.75
N LEU A 99 14.23 -2.63 4.84
CA LEU A 99 14.03 -1.38 4.08
C LEU A 99 14.01 -1.65 2.56
N LEU A 100 14.96 -2.43 2.06
CA LEU A 100 15.04 -2.80 0.64
C LEU A 100 13.82 -3.62 0.21
N LEU A 101 13.35 -4.53 1.07
CA LEU A 101 12.13 -5.31 0.83
C LEU A 101 10.89 -4.42 0.74
N VAL A 102 10.76 -3.42 1.63
CA VAL A 102 9.67 -2.43 1.57
C VAL A 102 9.75 -1.61 0.27
N VAL A 103 10.94 -1.11 -0.10
CA VAL A 103 11.13 -0.36 -1.34
C VAL A 103 10.78 -1.22 -2.57
N ALA A 104 11.19 -2.49 -2.58
CA ALA A 104 10.88 -3.43 -3.65
C ALA A 104 9.37 -3.72 -3.73
N ALA A 105 8.70 -3.93 -2.60
CA ALA A 105 7.26 -4.17 -2.53
C ALA A 105 6.46 -2.94 -3.00
N VAL A 106 6.88 -1.73 -2.61
CA VAL A 106 6.28 -0.48 -3.09
C VAL A 106 6.49 -0.31 -4.60
N ALA A 107 7.71 -0.55 -5.10
CA ALA A 107 8.00 -0.47 -6.53
C ALA A 107 7.18 -1.48 -7.35
N LEU A 108 7.05 -2.71 -6.85
CA LEU A 108 6.19 -3.75 -7.44
C LEU A 108 4.73 -3.31 -7.46
N GLY A 109 4.21 -2.78 -6.35
CA GLY A 109 2.84 -2.28 -6.25
C GLY A 109 2.55 -1.15 -7.24
N ILE A 110 3.47 -0.18 -7.35
CA ILE A 110 3.39 0.90 -8.36
C ILE A 110 3.40 0.30 -9.78
N GLY A 111 4.28 -0.66 -10.05
CA GLY A 111 4.36 -1.35 -11.34
C GLY A 111 3.04 -2.05 -11.72
N ILE A 112 2.47 -2.83 -10.80
CA ILE A 112 1.18 -3.52 -11.00
C ILE A 112 0.07 -2.49 -11.26
N GLY A 113 0.02 -1.41 -10.47
CA GLY A 113 -0.97 -0.34 -10.63
C GLY A 113 -0.89 0.32 -12.00
N LEU A 114 0.32 0.62 -12.48
CA LEU A 114 0.54 1.19 -13.81
C LEU A 114 0.10 0.23 -14.92
N VAL A 115 0.43 -1.06 -14.82
CA VAL A 115 0.01 -2.07 -15.81
C VAL A 115 -1.50 -2.20 -15.87
N ALA A 116 -2.17 -2.24 -14.71
CA ALA A 116 -3.63 -2.27 -14.64
C ALA A 116 -4.25 -1.02 -15.28
N LEU A 117 -3.67 0.16 -15.04
CA LEU A 117 -4.10 1.42 -15.65
C LEU A 117 -4.01 1.37 -17.18
N GLY A 118 -2.90 0.87 -17.71
CA GLY A 118 -2.71 0.68 -19.15
C GLY A 118 -3.67 -0.34 -19.76
N ALA A 119 -3.97 -1.43 -19.05
CA ALA A 119 -4.94 -2.43 -19.49
C ALA A 119 -6.37 -1.86 -19.59
N VAL A 120 -6.78 -1.02 -18.61
CA VAL A 120 -8.05 -0.28 -18.68
C VAL A 120 -8.05 0.69 -19.87
N GLY A 121 -6.96 1.43 -20.08
CA GLY A 121 -6.81 2.32 -21.24
C GLY A 121 -6.94 1.59 -22.58
N ALA A 122 -6.26 0.45 -22.72
CA ALA A 122 -6.33 -0.39 -23.91
C ALA A 122 -7.74 -0.95 -24.15
N HIS A 123 -8.43 -1.40 -23.09
CA HIS A 123 -9.82 -1.86 -23.18
C HIS A 123 -10.76 -0.73 -23.62
N MET A 124 -10.57 0.49 -23.12
CA MET A 124 -11.36 1.66 -23.54
C MET A 124 -11.15 2.01 -25.02
N ILE A 125 -9.91 1.98 -25.50
CA ILE A 125 -9.59 2.21 -26.92
C ILE A 125 -10.21 1.12 -27.79
N PHE A 126 -10.04 -0.15 -27.41
CA PHE A 126 -10.58 -1.28 -28.15
C PHE A 126 -12.10 -1.22 -28.23
N GLY A 127 -12.77 -0.91 -27.11
CA GLY A 127 -14.21 -0.68 -27.04
C GLY A 127 -14.68 0.45 -27.94
N ALA A 128 -13.93 1.54 -28.03
CA ALA A 128 -14.26 2.69 -28.88
C ALA A 128 -14.08 2.42 -30.39
N VAL A 129 -13.14 1.56 -30.77
CA VAL A 129 -12.79 1.31 -32.19
C VAL A 129 -13.59 0.15 -32.80
N PHE A 130 -13.77 -0.95 -32.06
CA PHE A 130 -14.24 -2.21 -32.64
C PHE A 130 -15.72 -2.54 -32.37
N PHE A 131 -16.33 -1.97 -31.34
CA PHE A 131 -17.74 -2.24 -31.01
C PHE A 131 -18.61 -1.05 -31.43
N GLY A 132 -19.65 -1.34 -32.21
CA GLY A 132 -20.57 -0.34 -32.76
C GLY A 132 -21.11 0.63 -31.70
N HIS A 133 -21.08 1.91 -32.04
CA HIS A 133 -21.36 3.04 -31.17
C HIS A 133 -22.83 3.07 -30.69
N GLY A 134 -23.12 2.48 -29.53
CA GLY A 134 -24.39 2.67 -28.83
C GLY A 134 -24.59 4.09 -28.23
N GLY A 135 -23.87 5.10 -28.73
CA GLY A 135 -23.83 6.47 -28.23
C GLY A 135 -23.29 7.46 -29.27
N SER A 136 -23.20 8.75 -28.93
CA SER A 136 -22.74 9.79 -29.86
C SER A 136 -21.26 9.62 -30.24
N ILE A 137 -20.91 10.06 -31.46
CA ILE A 137 -19.52 10.10 -31.96
C ILE A 137 -18.60 10.85 -30.98
N LEU A 138 -19.12 11.93 -30.38
CA LEU A 138 -18.41 12.70 -29.36
C LEU A 138 -18.02 11.85 -28.14
N GLY A 139 -18.91 10.96 -27.68
CA GLY A 139 -18.61 10.05 -26.57
C GLY A 139 -17.54 9.00 -26.91
N ALA A 140 -17.48 8.57 -28.17
CA ALA A 140 -16.43 7.68 -28.65
C ALA A 140 -15.06 8.35 -28.64
N VAL A 141 -14.99 9.58 -29.13
CA VAL A 141 -13.76 10.41 -29.14
C VAL A 141 -13.26 10.64 -27.72
N ILE A 142 -14.15 10.95 -26.77
CA ILE A 142 -13.77 11.16 -25.37
C ILE A 142 -13.18 9.88 -24.76
N ARG A 143 -13.82 8.71 -24.94
CA ARG A 143 -13.30 7.43 -24.41
C ARG A 143 -11.96 7.06 -25.03
N PHE A 144 -11.78 7.34 -26.31
CA PHE A 144 -10.52 7.13 -27.01
C PHE A 144 -9.39 8.04 -26.45
N MET A 145 -9.68 9.33 -26.22
CA MET A 145 -8.73 10.27 -25.61
C MET A 145 -8.36 9.88 -24.17
N ILE A 146 -9.33 9.47 -23.35
CA ILE A 146 -9.07 8.97 -21.99
C ILE A 146 -8.18 7.72 -22.06
N GLY A 147 -8.50 6.78 -22.95
CA GLY A 147 -7.72 5.57 -23.13
C GLY A 147 -6.26 5.83 -23.49
N ILE A 148 -6.00 6.78 -24.39
CA ILE A 148 -4.63 7.20 -24.74
C ILE A 148 -3.93 7.84 -23.53
N GLY A 149 -4.62 8.69 -22.77
CA GLY A 149 -4.07 9.29 -21.55
C GLY A 149 -3.63 8.24 -20.52
N LEU A 150 -4.43 7.19 -20.31
CA LEU A 150 -4.09 6.10 -19.37
C LEU A 150 -2.88 5.29 -19.83
N ILE A 151 -2.76 5.02 -21.14
CA ILE A 151 -1.58 4.34 -21.71
C ILE A 151 -0.34 5.23 -21.59
N ALA A 152 -0.47 6.54 -21.84
CA ALA A 152 0.63 7.48 -21.67
C ALA A 152 1.11 7.53 -20.22
N CYS A 153 0.21 7.45 -19.24
CA CYS A 153 0.58 7.34 -17.82
C CYS A 153 1.34 6.05 -17.50
N LEU A 154 0.95 4.90 -18.07
CA LEU A 154 1.73 3.66 -17.93
C LEU A 154 3.16 3.85 -18.47
N ILE A 155 3.31 4.43 -19.66
CA ILE A 155 4.63 4.60 -20.29
C ILE A 155 5.49 5.59 -19.50
N ALA A 156 4.95 6.77 -19.17
CA ALA A 156 5.69 7.80 -18.45
C ALA A 156 5.99 7.38 -17.01
N GLY A 157 4.99 6.85 -16.30
CA GLY A 157 5.13 6.35 -14.93
C GLY A 157 6.08 5.15 -14.85
N GLY A 158 5.98 4.22 -15.80
CA GLY A 158 6.88 3.07 -15.91
C GLY A 158 8.33 3.50 -16.16
N SER A 159 8.53 4.47 -17.05
CA SER A 159 9.87 5.04 -17.32
C SER A 159 10.45 5.70 -16.06
N LEU A 160 9.66 6.46 -15.31
CA LEU A 160 10.10 7.11 -14.08
C LEU A 160 10.42 6.09 -12.98
N LEU A 161 9.58 5.05 -12.84
CA LEU A 161 9.81 3.95 -11.89
C LEU A 161 11.13 3.22 -12.19
N LEU A 162 11.38 2.91 -13.47
CA LEU A 162 12.63 2.27 -13.91
C LEU A 162 13.85 3.16 -13.66
N LEU A 163 13.75 4.47 -13.90
CA LEU A 163 14.83 5.42 -13.59
C LEU A 163 15.10 5.50 -12.08
N GLY A 164 14.04 5.53 -11.26
CA GLY A 164 14.12 5.52 -9.81
C GLY A 164 14.79 4.24 -9.28
N LEU A 165 14.36 3.07 -9.78
CA LEU A 165 14.96 1.78 -9.43
C LEU A 165 16.45 1.73 -9.83
N GLY A 166 16.78 2.20 -11.04
CA GLY A 166 18.16 2.28 -11.51
C GLY A 166 19.03 3.28 -10.73
N ALA A 167 18.45 4.37 -10.21
CA ALA A 167 19.14 5.25 -9.25
C ALA A 167 19.37 4.55 -7.91
N GLY A 168 18.37 3.85 -7.40
CA GLY A 168 18.46 3.05 -6.17
C GLY A 168 19.56 1.98 -6.25
N VAL A 169 19.63 1.21 -7.34
CA VAL A 169 20.69 0.22 -7.57
C VAL A 169 22.08 0.88 -7.61
N ARG A 170 22.22 2.05 -8.24
CA ARG A 170 23.49 2.80 -8.26
C ARG A 170 23.90 3.33 -6.89
N MET A 171 22.95 3.76 -6.07
CA MET A 171 23.18 4.21 -4.70
C MET A 171 23.58 3.02 -3.81
N LEU A 172 22.89 1.88 -3.94
CA LEU A 172 23.26 0.65 -3.24
C LEU A 172 24.66 0.18 -3.65
N GLY A 173 25.00 0.24 -4.95
CA GLY A 173 26.35 -0.07 -5.42
C GLY A 173 27.42 0.91 -4.88
N HIS A 174 27.09 2.19 -4.68
CA HIS A 174 27.97 3.13 -3.99
C HIS A 174 28.12 2.80 -2.51
N TYR A 175 27.02 2.46 -1.83
CA TYR A 175 27.04 2.04 -0.43
C TYR A 175 27.94 0.81 -0.23
N VAL A 176 27.74 -0.25 -1.04
CA VAL A 176 28.56 -1.47 -0.98
C VAL A 176 30.04 -1.18 -1.27
N ARG A 177 30.35 -0.32 -2.25
CA ARG A 177 31.76 0.06 -2.53
C ARG A 177 32.39 0.88 -1.42
N LEU A 178 31.66 1.81 -0.81
CA LEU A 178 32.14 2.59 0.34
C LEU A 178 32.40 1.65 1.53
N HIS A 179 31.49 0.71 1.75
CA HIS A 179 31.58 -0.28 2.81
C HIS A 179 32.77 -1.24 2.60
N TYR A 180 33.01 -1.71 1.37
CA TYR A 180 34.18 -2.54 1.04
C TYR A 180 35.51 -1.77 1.13
N ARG A 181 35.55 -0.49 0.72
CA ARG A 181 36.77 0.34 0.89
C ARG A 181 37.19 0.54 2.33
N LEU A 182 36.28 0.46 3.29
CA LEU A 182 36.60 0.54 4.71
C LEU A 182 37.18 -0.77 5.26
N LEU A 183 37.01 -1.89 4.54
CA LEU A 183 37.51 -3.21 4.91
C LEU A 183 38.93 -3.51 4.38
N GLU A 184 39.38 -2.79 3.35
CA GLU A 184 40.76 -2.84 2.84
C GLU A 184 41.47 -1.50 3.13
N PRO A 185 42.22 -1.39 4.24
CA PRO A 185 43.11 -0.26 4.45
C PRO A 185 44.23 -0.32 3.40
N ASP A 186 44.54 0.82 2.80
CA ASP A 186 45.55 1.00 1.75
C ASP A 186 46.81 0.16 2.00
N GLN A 187 47.04 -0.83 1.12
CA GLN A 187 48.28 -1.60 1.06
C GLN A 187 49.41 -0.65 0.60
N PRO A 188 50.53 -0.53 1.33
CA PRO A 188 51.55 0.51 1.08
C PRO A 188 52.40 0.33 -0.19
N ASP A 189 52.09 -0.64 -1.07
CA ASP A 189 52.90 -0.97 -2.24
C ASP A 189 52.77 -0.02 -3.44
N ARG A 190 51.99 1.07 -3.34
CA ARG A 190 51.84 2.05 -4.44
C ARG A 190 52.98 3.04 -4.61
N LEU A 191 54.00 3.00 -3.75
CA LEU A 191 55.14 3.93 -3.84
C LEU A 191 56.24 3.49 -4.82
N ASN A 192 56.17 2.29 -5.41
CA ASN A 192 57.28 1.74 -6.21
C ASN A 192 56.93 1.30 -7.65
N ARG A 193 55.81 1.74 -8.24
CA ARG A 193 55.52 1.47 -9.65
C ARG A 193 56.14 2.51 -10.59
N PRO A 194 56.83 2.09 -11.68
CA PRO A 194 57.36 3.00 -12.69
C PRO A 194 56.24 3.81 -13.37
N ASN A 195 56.53 5.07 -13.66
CA ASN A 195 55.60 6.13 -14.08
C ASN A 195 54.88 5.88 -15.43
N GLU A 196 55.20 4.83 -16.19
CA GLU A 196 54.68 4.60 -17.55
C GLU A 196 53.21 4.14 -17.60
N ASP A 197 52.68 3.52 -16.54
CA ASP A 197 51.26 3.12 -16.52
C ASP A 197 50.33 4.24 -16.04
N ARG A 198 50.87 5.30 -15.43
CA ARG A 198 50.06 6.38 -14.84
C ARG A 198 49.35 7.23 -15.90
N THR A 199 49.89 7.30 -17.11
CA THR A 199 49.28 7.99 -18.26
C THR A 199 48.35 7.12 -19.08
N ARG A 200 48.37 5.79 -18.90
CA ARG A 200 47.52 4.86 -19.66
C ARG A 200 46.14 4.66 -19.03
N GLU A 201 46.03 4.73 -17.70
CA GLU A 201 44.74 4.60 -16.99
C GLU A 201 43.95 5.92 -16.82
N LEU A 202 44.56 7.08 -17.08
CA LEU A 202 43.88 8.39 -17.06
C LEU A 202 43.28 8.80 -18.41
N GLY A 203 43.42 7.95 -19.44
CA GLY A 203 43.00 8.22 -20.82
C GLY A 203 41.83 7.39 -21.32
N GLU A 204 41.04 6.78 -20.43
CA GLU A 204 39.78 6.14 -20.81
C GLU A 204 38.63 7.13 -20.56
N ASP A 205 38.50 8.06 -21.51
CA ASP A 205 37.39 9.00 -21.61
C ASP A 205 36.07 8.22 -21.63
N ILE A 206 35.42 8.11 -20.47
CA ILE A 206 34.01 7.73 -20.38
C ILE A 206 33.26 8.77 -21.23
N PRO A 207 32.61 8.39 -22.35
CA PRO A 207 32.05 9.37 -23.25
C PRO A 207 30.96 10.16 -22.53
N ALA A 208 31.21 11.46 -22.34
CA ALA A 208 30.27 12.47 -21.82
C ALA A 208 28.92 12.47 -22.59
N GLN A 209 28.88 11.81 -23.74
CA GLN A 209 27.71 11.56 -24.56
C GLN A 209 26.65 10.65 -23.90
N LYS A 210 27.01 9.74 -22.99
CA LYS A 210 26.03 8.85 -22.30
C LYS A 210 25.25 9.59 -21.20
N TRP A 211 25.78 10.69 -20.68
CA TRP A 211 25.13 11.51 -19.65
C TRP A 211 24.09 12.50 -20.22
N SER A 212 24.22 12.91 -21.48
CA SER A 212 23.21 13.78 -22.13
C SER A 212 21.93 13.02 -22.50
N LEU A 213 22.03 11.72 -22.81
CA LEU A 213 20.88 10.89 -23.18
C LEU A 213 19.93 10.63 -21.99
N SER A 214 20.48 10.36 -20.80
CA SER A 214 19.68 10.15 -19.58
C SER A 214 18.93 11.41 -19.13
N LYS A 215 19.56 12.59 -19.27
CA LYS A 215 18.89 13.88 -19.05
C LYS A 215 17.78 14.13 -20.08
N ARG A 216 18.02 13.81 -21.36
CA ARG A 216 17.00 13.96 -22.43
C ARG A 216 15.82 13.01 -22.24
N LEU A 217 16.05 11.79 -21.78
CA LEU A 217 15.01 10.82 -21.44
C LEU A 217 14.23 11.23 -20.18
N ALA A 218 14.91 11.77 -19.16
CA ALA A 218 14.25 12.31 -17.96
C ALA A 218 13.39 13.55 -18.28
N VAL A 219 13.90 14.48 -19.09
CA VAL A 219 13.14 15.65 -19.57
C VAL A 219 11.96 15.22 -20.46
N GLY A 220 12.15 14.21 -21.32
CA GLY A 220 11.08 13.62 -22.11
C GLY A 220 10.01 12.93 -21.25
N ALA A 221 10.40 12.25 -20.17
CA ALA A 221 9.46 11.63 -19.24
C ALA A 221 8.66 12.66 -18.43
N VAL A 222 9.30 13.75 -17.98
CA VAL A 222 8.62 14.85 -17.28
C VAL A 222 7.69 15.63 -18.22
N ALA A 223 8.12 15.89 -19.46
CA ALA A 223 7.27 16.51 -20.47
C ALA A 223 6.10 15.60 -20.88
N GLY A 224 6.34 14.29 -21.02
CA GLY A 224 5.30 13.29 -21.29
C GLY A 224 4.30 13.17 -20.15
N LEU A 225 4.75 13.25 -18.89
CA LEU A 225 3.87 13.30 -17.73
C LEU A 225 3.01 14.58 -17.74
N ALA A 226 3.58 15.74 -18.07
CA ALA A 226 2.83 16.98 -18.16
C ALA A 226 1.76 16.94 -19.28
N VAL A 227 2.08 16.35 -20.43
CA VAL A 227 1.12 16.13 -21.52
C VAL A 227 0.04 15.11 -21.14
N ALA A 228 0.42 14.02 -20.45
CA ALA A 228 -0.54 13.04 -19.95
C ALA A 228 -1.48 13.64 -18.89
N VAL A 229 -0.95 14.46 -17.97
CA VAL A 229 -1.74 15.21 -16.99
C VAL A 229 -2.64 16.23 -17.67
N ALA A 230 -2.17 16.92 -18.71
CA ALA A 230 -3.00 17.85 -19.48
C ALA A 230 -4.12 17.13 -20.24
N LEU A 231 -3.86 15.97 -20.87
CA LEU A 231 -4.87 15.16 -21.56
C LEU A 231 -5.86 14.53 -20.58
N LEU A 232 -5.40 14.07 -19.42
CA LEU A 232 -6.26 13.62 -18.34
C LEU A 232 -7.10 14.76 -17.80
N ALA A 233 -6.53 15.95 -17.59
CA ALA A 233 -7.24 17.14 -17.11
C ALA A 233 -8.27 17.65 -18.12
N LEU A 234 -7.96 17.63 -19.42
CA LEU A 234 -8.91 17.94 -20.50
C LEU A 234 -10.02 16.90 -20.60
N GLY A 235 -9.67 15.61 -20.50
CA GLY A 235 -10.62 14.51 -20.45
C GLY A 235 -11.54 14.56 -19.22
N SER A 236 -10.99 14.92 -18.05
CA SER A 236 -11.74 15.05 -16.79
C SER A 236 -12.48 16.37 -16.64
N SER A 237 -12.12 17.42 -17.39
CA SER A 237 -12.89 18.68 -17.43
C SER A 237 -14.07 18.60 -18.39
N LEU A 238 -14.00 17.74 -19.42
CA LEU A 238 -15.13 17.42 -20.30
C LEU A 238 -15.98 16.25 -19.76
N ALA A 239 -15.41 15.40 -18.90
CA ALA A 239 -16.15 14.42 -18.14
C ALA A 239 -16.78 15.09 -16.91
N ARG A 240 -18.11 15.23 -16.93
CA ARG A 240 -18.89 15.54 -15.73
C ARG A 240 -18.47 14.61 -14.59
N SER A 241 -18.40 15.15 -13.37
CA SER A 241 -17.76 14.71 -12.10
C SER A 241 -18.00 13.27 -11.58
N ASP A 242 -18.41 12.31 -12.41
CA ASP A 242 -18.89 11.00 -11.97
C ASP A 242 -17.79 9.90 -11.97
N TRP A 243 -16.50 10.23 -12.19
CA TRP A 243 -15.49 9.24 -12.63
C TRP A 243 -14.12 9.21 -11.93
N VAL A 244 -14.01 9.64 -10.66
CA VAL A 244 -12.85 9.26 -9.81
C VAL A 244 -13.37 8.62 -8.53
N GLY A 245 -13.27 7.29 -8.44
CA GLY A 245 -13.59 6.50 -7.25
C GLY A 245 -13.25 5.04 -7.47
N GLY A 246 -12.31 4.52 -6.67
CA GLY A 246 -11.79 3.15 -6.74
C GLY A 246 -12.77 2.08 -6.23
N ALA A 247 -12.47 0.85 -6.64
CA ALA A 247 -12.97 -0.47 -6.17
C ALA A 247 -14.49 -0.81 -6.28
N PRO A 248 -14.85 -2.05 -6.69
CA PRO A 248 -16.01 -2.28 -7.57
C PRO A 248 -17.29 -2.83 -6.91
N TRP A 249 -17.49 -2.68 -5.59
CA TRP A 249 -18.67 -3.25 -4.91
C TRP A 249 -19.73 -2.23 -4.47
N TRP A 250 -19.55 -0.96 -4.83
CA TRP A 250 -20.47 0.15 -4.46
C TRP A 250 -21.08 0.87 -5.67
N ARG A 251 -20.85 0.39 -6.89
CA ARG A 251 -21.37 1.00 -8.12
C ARG A 251 -22.72 0.42 -8.52
N ASP A 252 -23.70 0.60 -7.64
CA ASP A 252 -25.09 0.60 -8.05
C ASP A 252 -25.57 2.05 -8.12
N ALA A 253 -26.05 2.39 -9.30
CA ALA A 253 -26.21 3.74 -9.81
C ALA A 253 -27.09 4.61 -8.91
N GLY A 254 -26.69 5.87 -8.76
CA GLY A 254 -27.65 6.93 -8.47
C GLY A 254 -28.74 6.95 -9.54
N TRP A 255 -29.94 7.39 -9.15
CA TRP A 255 -31.10 7.50 -10.03
C TRP A 255 -30.73 8.24 -11.31
N ARG A 256 -30.58 7.49 -12.41
CA ARG A 256 -30.53 8.02 -13.77
C ARG A 256 -31.90 7.75 -14.36
N CYS A 257 -32.67 8.81 -14.58
CA CYS A 257 -33.91 8.67 -15.33
C CYS A 257 -33.58 8.01 -16.68
N GLY A 258 -34.20 6.85 -16.96
CA GLY A 258 -34.04 6.12 -18.21
C GLY A 258 -33.19 4.84 -18.17
N ARG A 259 -33.04 4.16 -17.01
CA ARG A 259 -32.74 2.71 -16.93
C ARG A 259 -32.81 2.24 -15.47
N THR A 260 -33.92 1.61 -15.07
CA THR A 260 -34.01 0.94 -13.76
C THR A 260 -33.42 -0.47 -13.84
N TRP A 261 -32.94 -0.96 -12.69
CA TRP A 261 -32.00 -2.07 -12.55
C TRP A 261 -32.59 -3.48 -12.63
N PHE A 262 -33.90 -3.65 -12.80
CA PHE A 262 -34.52 -4.98 -12.80
C PHE A 262 -34.08 -5.85 -14.00
N ASN A 263 -33.52 -5.26 -15.07
CA ASN A 263 -32.94 -6.03 -16.18
C ASN A 263 -31.40 -6.07 -16.12
N ARG A 264 -30.89 -7.11 -15.44
CA ARG A 264 -29.51 -7.56 -15.63
C ARG A 264 -29.48 -9.09 -15.87
N GLY A 265 -29.66 -9.48 -17.14
CA GLY A 265 -29.44 -10.84 -17.66
C GLY A 265 -29.86 -10.95 -19.14
N PRO A 266 -29.15 -11.72 -19.99
CA PRO A 266 -29.00 -11.40 -21.41
C PRO A 266 -30.05 -12.07 -22.30
N ALA A 267 -30.88 -11.29 -22.98
CA ALA A 267 -31.41 -11.62 -24.30
C ALA A 267 -32.28 -10.46 -24.80
N SER A 268 -32.18 -10.22 -26.10
CA SER A 268 -33.18 -9.62 -26.99
C SER A 268 -34.55 -9.28 -26.37
N ASP A 269 -34.97 -8.02 -26.52
CA ASP A 269 -35.94 -7.76 -27.57
C ASP A 269 -36.12 -6.27 -27.88
N ARG A 270 -36.32 -6.02 -29.18
CA ARG A 270 -36.82 -4.75 -29.73
C ARG A 270 -38.25 -4.55 -29.26
N ILE A 271 -38.57 -3.41 -28.64
CA ILE A 271 -39.90 -2.81 -28.79
C ILE A 271 -39.76 -1.30 -29.02
N ALA A 272 -40.56 -0.83 -29.98
CA ALA A 272 -40.49 0.42 -30.68
C ALA A 272 -40.81 1.65 -29.80
N SER A 273 -40.02 2.70 -29.99
CA SER A 273 -40.35 4.07 -29.61
C SER A 273 -41.42 4.61 -30.56
N GLY A 274 -42.65 4.74 -30.06
CA GLY A 274 -43.73 5.42 -30.75
C GLY A 274 -44.96 5.50 -29.86
N ALA A 275 -45.04 6.54 -29.03
CA ALA A 275 -46.31 7.04 -28.53
C ALA A 275 -46.16 8.50 -28.09
N ASP A 276 -46.96 9.33 -28.73
CA ASP A 276 -47.09 10.76 -28.55
C ASP A 276 -47.44 11.17 -27.12
N VAL A 277 -46.88 12.30 -26.71
CA VAL A 277 -47.17 12.97 -25.44
C VAL A 277 -48.55 13.62 -25.53
N ALA A 278 -49.57 12.91 -25.06
CA ALA A 278 -50.89 13.50 -24.78
C ALA A 278 -51.01 13.77 -23.27
N SER A 279 -51.09 15.07 -22.95
CA SER A 279 -51.72 15.68 -21.78
C SER A 279 -52.51 14.73 -20.86
N LEU A 280 -51.90 14.31 -19.73
CA LEU A 280 -52.61 13.59 -18.67
C LEU A 280 -53.22 14.60 -17.70
N THR A 281 -54.56 14.65 -17.72
CA THR A 281 -55.40 15.35 -16.77
C THR A 281 -55.34 14.62 -15.42
N ALA A 282 -55.13 15.38 -14.35
CA ALA A 282 -55.05 14.88 -12.98
C ALA A 282 -56.29 14.05 -12.64
N THR A 283 -56.11 12.73 -12.60
CA THR A 283 -57.15 11.77 -12.21
C THR A 283 -57.01 11.52 -10.71
N SER A 284 -58.13 11.38 -10.00
CA SER A 284 -58.15 11.17 -8.53
C SER A 284 -57.18 10.07 -8.08
N PRO A 285 -56.50 10.23 -6.93
CA PRO A 285 -55.47 9.30 -6.50
C PRO A 285 -56.08 7.91 -6.31
N SER A 286 -55.51 6.94 -6.99
CA SER A 286 -55.87 5.52 -6.85
C SER A 286 -54.86 4.85 -5.94
N SER A 287 -55.32 3.87 -5.15
CA SER A 287 -54.50 3.10 -4.21
C SER A 287 -54.51 1.64 -4.60
N VAL A 288 -53.33 1.04 -4.69
CA VAL A 288 -53.16 -0.40 -4.96
C VAL A 288 -52.42 -1.01 -3.77
N THR A 289 -53.00 -2.08 -3.21
CA THR A 289 -52.38 -2.87 -2.16
C THR A 289 -51.92 -4.19 -2.72
N PHE A 290 -50.68 -4.57 -2.46
CA PHE A 290 -50.13 -5.87 -2.84
C PHE A 290 -49.29 -6.46 -1.70
N PRO A 291 -49.29 -7.79 -1.53
CA PRO A 291 -48.38 -8.45 -0.61
C PRO A 291 -46.96 -8.40 -1.16
N PHE A 292 -45.97 -8.41 -0.27
CA PHE A 292 -44.56 -8.52 -0.66
C PHE A 292 -43.85 -9.51 0.26
N ASP A 293 -42.72 -10.02 -0.21
CA ASP A 293 -41.86 -10.87 0.61
C ASP A 293 -41.08 -10.00 1.59
N ALA A 294 -41.41 -10.11 2.88
CA ALA A 294 -40.74 -9.37 3.95
C ALA A 294 -39.37 -9.96 4.23
N ASN A 295 -38.44 -9.64 3.34
CA ASN A 295 -37.02 -9.84 3.59
C ASN A 295 -36.55 -8.88 4.67
N ASN A 296 -35.45 -9.24 5.34
CA ASN A 296 -34.89 -8.45 6.43
C ASN A 296 -34.29 -7.09 5.97
N ARG A 297 -34.43 -6.75 4.68
CA ARG A 297 -33.92 -5.54 4.04
C ARG A 297 -34.88 -4.99 2.99
N ILE A 298 -35.07 -3.68 2.97
CA ILE A 298 -35.76 -2.95 1.90
C ILE A 298 -34.89 -1.77 1.41
N ASP A 299 -34.60 -1.75 0.11
CA ASP A 299 -33.95 -0.64 -0.59
C ASP A 299 -34.98 0.11 -1.45
N ILE A 300 -35.18 1.39 -1.15
CA ILE A 300 -36.11 2.29 -1.82
C ILE A 300 -35.37 3.00 -2.96
N ASP A 301 -35.84 2.79 -4.17
CA ASP A 301 -35.24 3.26 -5.41
C ASP A 301 -36.28 3.90 -6.33
N LEU A 302 -37.13 4.74 -5.75
CA LEU A 302 -38.11 5.54 -6.47
C LEU A 302 -38.37 6.84 -5.72
N PRO A 303 -38.65 7.96 -6.40
CA PRO A 303 -38.94 9.24 -5.76
C PRO A 303 -40.34 9.20 -5.14
N ALA A 304 -40.45 8.71 -3.91
CA ALA A 304 -41.68 8.71 -3.13
C ALA A 304 -41.44 9.06 -1.67
N SER A 305 -42.53 9.38 -1.00
CA SER A 305 -42.62 9.35 0.45
C SER A 305 -43.04 7.94 0.89
N VAL A 306 -42.16 7.26 1.61
CA VAL A 306 -42.38 5.90 2.13
C VAL A 306 -42.60 5.99 3.64
N SER A 307 -43.67 5.39 4.13
CA SER A 307 -43.97 5.25 5.55
C SER A 307 -44.01 3.77 5.91
N TYR A 308 -43.39 3.40 7.03
CA TYR A 308 -43.40 2.03 7.54
C TYR A 308 -43.78 1.99 9.01
N GLN A 309 -44.66 1.05 9.33
CA GLN A 309 -45.02 0.69 10.70
C GLN A 309 -45.02 -0.84 10.83
N PRO A 310 -44.45 -1.41 11.91
CA PRO A 310 -44.48 -2.86 12.14
C PRO A 310 -45.91 -3.39 12.20
N GLY A 311 -46.14 -4.57 11.61
CA GLY A 311 -47.44 -5.23 11.66
C GLY A 311 -47.39 -6.71 11.29
N PRO A 312 -48.50 -7.45 11.49
CA PRO A 312 -48.49 -8.91 11.39
C PRO A 312 -48.40 -9.43 9.95
N LYS A 313 -48.66 -8.58 8.95
CA LYS A 313 -48.69 -8.96 7.53
C LYS A 313 -47.80 -8.04 6.71
N ALA A 314 -47.10 -8.63 5.75
CA ALA A 314 -46.27 -7.94 4.78
C ALA A 314 -47.12 -7.41 3.61
N GLU A 315 -47.53 -6.16 3.71
CA GLU A 315 -48.41 -5.50 2.74
C GLU A 315 -47.87 -4.11 2.38
N ALA A 316 -47.91 -3.78 1.09
CA ALA A 316 -47.52 -2.49 0.56
C ALA A 316 -48.75 -1.84 -0.08
N THR A 317 -49.11 -0.64 0.38
CA THR A 317 -50.17 0.19 -0.20
C THR A 317 -49.54 1.40 -0.88
N VAL A 318 -49.66 1.46 -2.20
CA VAL A 318 -49.13 2.52 -3.04
C VAL A 318 -50.28 3.42 -3.48
N THR A 319 -50.17 4.72 -3.24
CA THR A 319 -51.17 5.73 -3.62
C THR A 319 -50.55 6.78 -4.53
N GLY A 320 -51.18 7.02 -5.67
CA GLY A 320 -50.71 7.98 -6.67
C GLY A 320 -51.52 7.92 -7.97
N ASP A 321 -50.92 8.41 -9.05
CA ASP A 321 -51.51 8.35 -10.39
C ASP A 321 -51.63 6.89 -10.87
N PRO A 322 -52.80 6.45 -11.38
CA PRO A 322 -53.01 5.09 -11.87
C PRO A 322 -51.95 4.60 -12.87
N SER A 323 -51.49 5.50 -13.76
CA SER A 323 -50.48 5.17 -14.77
C SER A 323 -49.13 4.83 -14.14
N VAL A 324 -48.80 5.41 -12.98
CA VAL A 324 -47.53 5.24 -12.28
C VAL A 324 -47.58 4.06 -11.30
N ILE A 325 -48.67 3.96 -10.51
CA ILE A 325 -48.77 2.90 -9.48
C ILE A 325 -48.80 1.50 -10.10
N SER A 326 -49.30 1.36 -11.32
CA SER A 326 -49.33 0.08 -12.03
C SER A 326 -47.94 -0.50 -12.28
N HIS A 327 -46.91 0.35 -12.26
CA HIS A 327 -45.52 -0.02 -12.44
C HIS A 327 -44.72 -0.17 -11.14
N VAL A 328 -45.28 0.16 -9.97
CA VAL A 328 -44.56 0.02 -8.70
C VAL A 328 -44.56 -1.45 -8.27
N ARG A 329 -43.38 -1.99 -7.96
CA ARG A 329 -43.19 -3.37 -7.48
C ARG A 329 -42.19 -3.41 -6.33
N ILE A 330 -42.35 -4.42 -5.47
CA ILE A 330 -41.35 -4.83 -4.49
C ILE A 330 -40.92 -6.25 -4.83
N ALA A 331 -39.65 -6.43 -5.15
CA ALA A 331 -39.06 -7.74 -5.40
C ALA A 331 -37.60 -7.75 -4.90
N ASP A 332 -37.16 -8.87 -4.33
CA ASP A 332 -35.81 -9.05 -3.78
C ASP A 332 -35.38 -7.95 -2.79
N GLY A 333 -36.33 -7.45 -2.00
CA GLY A 333 -36.07 -6.36 -1.06
C GLY A 333 -35.82 -5.00 -1.72
N LYS A 334 -36.23 -4.79 -2.97
CA LYS A 334 -36.11 -3.51 -3.67
C LYS A 334 -37.49 -2.97 -4.05
N LEU A 335 -37.77 -1.72 -3.68
CA LEU A 335 -38.98 -0.99 -4.06
C LEU A 335 -38.64 -0.04 -5.22
N GLY A 336 -39.24 -0.29 -6.40
CA GLY A 336 -38.93 0.43 -7.63
C GLY A 336 -40.02 0.32 -8.69
N PHE A 337 -39.77 0.88 -9.88
CA PHE A 337 -40.62 0.70 -11.06
C PHE A 337 -40.21 -0.54 -11.88
N ASP A 338 -41.19 -1.29 -12.38
CA ASP A 338 -41.02 -2.51 -13.20
C ASP A 338 -40.75 -2.24 -14.69
N SER A 339 -40.97 -1.01 -15.14
CA SER A 339 -40.73 -0.58 -16.52
C SER A 339 -39.89 0.70 -16.56
N GLU A 340 -39.34 1.01 -17.75
CA GLU A 340 -38.74 2.32 -18.03
C GLU A 340 -39.85 3.38 -18.12
N THR A 341 -40.42 3.75 -16.98
CA THR A 341 -41.20 4.99 -16.90
C THR A 341 -40.23 6.13 -17.20
N GLY A 342 -40.39 6.78 -18.35
CA GLY A 342 -39.64 7.97 -18.73
C GLY A 342 -39.76 9.07 -17.67
N CYS A 343 -39.04 10.18 -17.85
CA CYS A 343 -39.04 11.34 -16.95
C CYS A 343 -40.39 12.09 -16.91
N ALA A 344 -41.52 11.39 -16.82
CA ALA A 344 -42.79 12.02 -16.51
C ALA A 344 -42.66 12.70 -15.14
N PRO A 345 -43.24 13.90 -14.95
CA PRO A 345 -43.36 14.49 -13.62
C PRO A 345 -44.23 13.55 -12.77
N LEU A 346 -43.57 12.68 -12.01
CA LEU A 346 -44.21 11.77 -11.07
C LEU A 346 -44.88 12.64 -10.01
N ALA A 347 -46.20 12.80 -10.12
CA ALA A 347 -47.01 13.38 -9.05
C ALA A 347 -46.75 12.60 -7.75
N HIS A 348 -46.87 13.30 -6.61
CA HIS A 348 -46.53 12.80 -5.27
C HIS A 348 -46.95 11.34 -5.03
N LEU A 349 -46.00 10.42 -5.17
CA LEU A 349 -46.20 9.00 -4.89
C LEU A 349 -46.02 8.79 -3.39
N SER A 350 -46.99 8.12 -2.76
CA SER A 350 -46.92 7.73 -1.35
C SER A 350 -47.01 6.21 -1.22
N VAL A 351 -46.11 5.63 -0.43
CA VAL A 351 -46.06 4.20 -0.19
C VAL A 351 -46.16 3.96 1.31
N ARG A 352 -47.15 3.17 1.71
CA ARG A 352 -47.29 2.70 3.09
C ARG A 352 -46.93 1.21 3.13
N LEU A 353 -45.94 0.88 3.93
CA LEU A 353 -45.46 -0.49 4.13
C LEU A 353 -45.84 -0.95 5.54
N THR A 354 -46.28 -2.19 5.64
CA THR A 354 -46.48 -2.88 6.91
C THR A 354 -45.86 -4.26 6.76
N ALA A 355 -45.06 -4.70 7.73
CA ALA A 355 -44.48 -6.04 7.76
C ALA A 355 -43.96 -6.38 9.18
N PRO A 356 -43.66 -7.65 9.46
CA PRO A 356 -42.86 -8.03 10.62
C PRO A 356 -41.47 -7.38 10.56
N SER A 357 -40.83 -7.20 11.72
CA SER A 357 -39.58 -6.44 11.93
C SER A 357 -38.57 -6.51 10.78
N ILE A 358 -38.40 -5.40 10.06
CA ILE A 358 -37.38 -5.21 9.02
C ILE A 358 -36.17 -4.50 9.63
N THR A 359 -35.01 -5.15 9.59
CA THR A 359 -33.81 -4.62 10.24
C THR A 359 -32.97 -3.68 9.37
N ALA A 360 -33.09 -3.72 8.04
CA ALA A 360 -32.26 -2.91 7.15
C ALA A 360 -33.07 -2.08 6.14
N TRP A 361 -32.77 -0.79 6.08
CA TRP A 361 -33.43 0.17 5.19
C TRP A 361 -32.39 0.96 4.39
N GLY A 362 -32.58 1.04 3.08
CA GLY A 362 -31.78 1.89 2.20
C GLY A 362 -32.66 2.86 1.44
N ILE A 363 -32.28 4.13 1.39
CA ILE A 363 -32.87 5.10 0.46
C ILE A 363 -31.85 5.52 -0.58
N ARG A 364 -32.27 5.56 -1.84
CA ARG A 364 -31.47 6.05 -2.97
C ARG A 364 -32.16 7.27 -3.60
N GLY A 365 -31.35 8.20 -4.09
CA GLY A 365 -31.85 9.41 -4.75
C GLY A 365 -32.40 10.44 -3.75
N SER A 366 -33.63 10.91 -4.00
CA SER A 366 -34.30 11.99 -3.25
C SER A 366 -35.58 11.49 -2.56
N SER A 367 -35.53 10.27 -2.01
CA SER A 367 -36.67 9.61 -1.38
C SER A 367 -36.79 10.00 0.10
N ASP A 368 -38.01 10.03 0.61
CA ASP A 368 -38.28 10.27 2.03
C ASP A 368 -38.75 8.96 2.68
N LEU A 369 -38.17 8.59 3.82
CA LEU A 369 -38.55 7.41 4.60
C LEU A 369 -38.93 7.82 6.02
N VAL A 370 -40.12 7.38 6.45
CA VAL A 370 -40.63 7.56 7.80
C VAL A 370 -40.84 6.18 8.44
N LEU A 371 -40.10 5.89 9.50
CA LEU A 371 -40.22 4.68 10.29
C LEU A 371 -40.90 5.05 11.62
N THR A 372 -42.02 4.40 11.94
CA THR A 372 -42.80 4.72 13.15
C THR A 372 -42.95 3.51 14.04
N ASP A 373 -42.81 3.71 15.36
CA ASP A 373 -42.96 2.69 16.40
C ASP A 373 -42.05 1.46 16.20
N ILE A 374 -40.79 1.71 15.87
CA ILE A 374 -39.79 0.65 15.70
C ILE A 374 -39.39 0.10 17.06
N ASP A 375 -39.49 -1.22 17.24
CA ASP A 375 -39.00 -1.95 18.41
C ASP A 375 -38.23 -3.19 17.96
N GLN A 376 -36.90 -3.11 17.97
CA GLN A 376 -36.03 -4.20 17.50
C GLN A 376 -34.60 -4.09 18.03
N GLN A 377 -33.85 -5.20 17.98
CA GLN A 377 -32.47 -5.21 18.46
C GLN A 377 -31.55 -4.35 17.58
N ASN A 378 -31.61 -4.51 16.26
CA ASN A 378 -30.70 -3.84 15.34
C ASN A 378 -31.47 -3.12 14.26
N LEU A 379 -31.10 -1.87 13.97
CA LEU A 379 -31.63 -1.09 12.85
C LEU A 379 -30.49 -0.54 12.01
N GLN A 380 -30.41 -0.97 10.76
CA GLN A 380 -29.45 -0.48 9.78
C GLN A 380 -30.14 0.48 8.81
N LEU A 381 -29.61 1.68 8.70
CA LEU A 381 -30.13 2.74 7.85
C LEU A 381 -29.03 3.18 6.87
N ARG A 382 -29.40 3.35 5.60
CA ARG A 382 -28.48 3.84 4.57
C ARG A 382 -29.14 4.94 3.75
N ILE A 383 -28.44 6.04 3.58
CA ILE A 383 -28.82 7.14 2.70
C ILE A 383 -27.76 7.29 1.61
N ALA A 384 -28.15 7.13 0.35
CA ALA A 384 -27.29 7.41 -0.81
C ALA A 384 -27.96 8.47 -1.71
N GLY A 385 -27.55 9.73 -1.56
CA GLY A 385 -28.13 10.87 -2.26
C GLY A 385 -28.49 12.03 -1.32
N SER A 386 -29.70 12.58 -1.50
CA SER A 386 -30.21 13.77 -0.80
C SER A 386 -31.54 13.50 -0.09
N GLY A 387 -31.91 12.24 0.11
CA GLY A 387 -33.15 11.85 0.76
C GLY A 387 -33.14 12.07 2.29
N ARG A 388 -34.32 11.94 2.89
CA ARG A 388 -34.53 12.13 4.33
C ARG A 388 -35.01 10.84 4.99
N ILE A 389 -34.46 10.49 6.15
CA ILE A 389 -34.98 9.43 7.03
C ILE A 389 -35.47 10.07 8.33
N VAL A 390 -36.68 9.73 8.75
CA VAL A 390 -37.22 10.02 10.08
C VAL A 390 -37.55 8.70 10.75
N ALA A 391 -37.11 8.49 11.98
CA ALA A 391 -37.41 7.27 12.72
C ALA A 391 -37.77 7.54 14.18
N SER A 392 -38.76 6.81 14.69
CA SER A 392 -39.15 6.82 16.11
C SER A 392 -39.28 5.41 16.68
N GLY A 393 -39.08 5.28 18.00
CA GLY A 393 -39.22 4.01 18.73
C GLY A 393 -38.03 3.70 19.65
N SER A 394 -37.71 2.42 19.84
CA SER A 394 -36.57 1.95 20.66
C SER A 394 -35.77 0.85 19.96
N VAL A 395 -34.44 0.96 20.01
CA VAL A 395 -33.53 -0.05 19.45
C VAL A 395 -32.32 -0.30 20.36
N GLN A 396 -31.71 -1.49 20.27
CA GLN A 396 -30.43 -1.72 20.98
C GLN A 396 -29.28 -1.04 20.23
N VAL A 397 -29.19 -1.27 18.92
CA VAL A 397 -28.13 -0.70 18.07
C VAL A 397 -28.76 -0.06 16.83
N VAL A 398 -28.41 1.21 16.59
CA VAL A 398 -28.68 1.89 15.31
C VAL A 398 -27.37 2.09 14.56
N ALA A 399 -27.33 1.63 13.31
CA ALA A 399 -26.20 1.84 12.41
C ALA A 399 -26.67 2.68 11.21
N LEU A 400 -26.17 3.90 11.08
CA LEU A 400 -26.52 4.82 10.00
C LEU A 400 -25.31 5.09 9.11
N ASN A 401 -25.47 4.90 7.80
CA ASN A 401 -24.49 5.33 6.80
C ASN A 401 -25.11 6.37 5.85
N VAL A 402 -24.53 7.56 5.81
CA VAL A 402 -24.93 8.65 4.91
C VAL A 402 -23.84 8.89 3.88
N ALA A 403 -24.17 8.76 2.61
CA ALA A 403 -23.33 9.11 1.48
C ALA A 403 -24.01 10.17 0.62
N GLY A 404 -23.54 11.43 0.71
CA GLY A 404 -24.10 12.57 0.00
C GLY A 404 -24.49 13.73 0.92
N SER A 405 -25.68 14.28 0.70
CA SER A 405 -26.22 15.45 1.41
C SER A 405 -27.56 15.17 2.08
N GLY A 406 -27.86 13.89 2.33
CA GLY A 406 -29.12 13.49 2.96
C GLY A 406 -29.21 13.85 4.44
N GLU A 407 -30.43 13.79 4.95
CA GLU A 407 -30.77 14.16 6.33
C GLU A 407 -31.33 12.96 7.09
N ALA A 408 -30.92 12.77 8.34
CA ALA A 408 -31.47 11.74 9.21
C ALA A 408 -31.93 12.34 10.53
N GLN A 409 -33.22 12.19 10.85
CA GLN A 409 -33.86 12.64 12.08
C GLN A 409 -34.23 11.41 12.91
N LEU A 410 -33.30 10.99 13.77
CA LEU A 410 -33.40 9.82 14.64
C LEU A 410 -33.43 10.22 16.13
N GLN A 411 -33.70 11.49 16.44
CA GLN A 411 -33.76 11.99 17.82
C GLN A 411 -34.91 11.35 18.62
N ASP A 412 -35.99 10.94 17.95
CA ASP A 412 -37.14 10.26 18.54
C ASP A 412 -36.95 8.73 18.59
N LEU A 413 -35.79 8.23 18.16
CA LEU A 413 -35.40 6.81 18.21
C LEU A 413 -34.43 6.58 19.37
N SER A 414 -34.92 5.97 20.45
CA SER A 414 -34.13 5.70 21.64
C SER A 414 -33.21 4.49 21.42
N ALA A 415 -31.93 4.73 21.10
CA ALA A 415 -30.93 3.70 20.91
C ALA A 415 -30.02 3.53 22.14
N ARG A 416 -29.63 2.29 22.48
CA ARG A 416 -28.54 2.10 23.47
C ARG A 416 -27.18 2.45 22.88
N SER A 417 -26.89 1.95 21.68
CA SER A 417 -25.66 2.22 20.94
C SER A 417 -25.97 2.83 19.57
N ALA A 418 -25.24 3.87 19.20
CA ALA A 418 -25.33 4.51 17.89
C ALA A 418 -24.00 4.44 17.14
N GLU A 419 -24.03 3.91 15.92
CA GLU A 419 -22.90 3.85 14.99
C GLU A 419 -23.22 4.70 13.77
N ILE A 420 -22.60 5.87 13.66
CA ILE A 420 -22.93 6.88 12.65
C ILE A 420 -21.73 7.11 11.74
N VAL A 421 -21.92 6.92 10.44
CA VAL A 421 -20.90 7.21 9.43
C VAL A 421 -21.46 8.18 8.40
N VAL A 422 -20.83 9.36 8.28
CA VAL A 422 -21.22 10.41 7.34
C VAL A 422 -20.10 10.65 6.34
N HIS A 423 -20.39 10.44 5.06
CA HIS A 423 -19.53 10.77 3.92
C HIS A 423 -20.20 11.87 3.09
N GLY A 424 -19.71 13.10 3.21
CA GLY A 424 -20.26 14.27 2.49
C GLY A 424 -20.68 15.40 3.43
N SER A 425 -21.86 15.97 3.18
CA SER A 425 -22.36 17.20 3.83
C SER A 425 -23.72 17.03 4.51
N GLY A 426 -24.14 15.79 4.77
CA GLY A 426 -25.43 15.50 5.40
C GLY A 426 -25.51 15.94 6.86
N GLU A 427 -26.75 16.08 7.36
CA GLU A 427 -27.07 16.38 8.75
C GLU A 427 -27.75 15.18 9.41
N VAL A 428 -27.27 14.80 10.60
CA VAL A 428 -27.81 13.66 11.35
C VAL A 428 -28.15 14.10 12.76
N GLN A 429 -29.36 13.79 13.22
CA GLN A 429 -29.79 13.91 14.60
C GLN A 429 -30.00 12.50 15.14
N VAL A 430 -29.38 12.13 16.26
CA VAL A 430 -29.49 10.78 16.84
C VAL A 430 -29.48 10.83 18.36
N ALA A 431 -30.28 9.98 19.01
CA ALA A 431 -30.26 9.81 20.46
C ALA A 431 -29.56 8.49 20.85
N ALA A 432 -28.62 8.54 21.81
CA ALA A 432 -27.90 7.37 22.31
C ALA A 432 -27.78 7.39 23.85
N GLN A 433 -27.89 6.21 24.50
CA GLN A 433 -27.87 6.08 25.97
C GLN A 433 -26.55 5.58 26.55
N ASP A 434 -25.90 4.60 25.92
CA ASP A 434 -24.69 3.97 26.45
C ASP A 434 -23.47 4.37 25.63
N ASN A 435 -23.51 4.16 24.31
CA ASN A 435 -22.36 4.34 23.42
C ASN A 435 -22.75 5.11 22.14
N ALA A 436 -21.83 5.97 21.67
CA ALA A 436 -21.92 6.60 20.37
C ALA A 436 -20.56 6.56 19.65
N ASP A 437 -20.48 5.89 18.51
CA ASP A 437 -19.33 5.93 17.59
C ASP A 437 -19.71 6.72 16.34
N ILE A 438 -19.04 7.85 16.13
CA ILE A 438 -19.37 8.83 15.07
C ILE A 438 -18.15 9.09 14.19
N ALA A 439 -18.22 8.70 12.92
CA ALA A 439 -17.22 8.98 11.91
C ALA A 439 -17.75 9.94 10.85
N ILE A 440 -17.06 11.07 10.64
CA ILE A 440 -17.42 12.08 9.64
C ILE A 440 -16.25 12.24 8.66
N ALA A 441 -16.51 12.06 7.38
CA ALA A 441 -15.59 12.35 6.27
C ALA A 441 -16.24 13.39 5.35
N GLY A 442 -15.85 14.66 5.49
CA GLY A 442 -16.44 15.79 4.77
C GLY A 442 -16.82 16.95 5.68
N SER A 443 -17.99 17.54 5.44
CA SER A 443 -18.48 18.76 6.11
C SER A 443 -19.82 18.57 6.84
N GLY A 444 -20.25 17.32 7.03
CA GLY A 444 -21.52 17.00 7.71
C GLY A 444 -21.56 17.39 9.18
N VAL A 445 -22.78 17.48 9.71
CA VAL A 445 -23.05 17.82 11.12
C VAL A 445 -23.82 16.68 11.78
N VAL A 446 -23.38 16.26 12.96
CA VAL A 446 -24.08 15.26 13.77
C VAL A 446 -24.51 15.88 15.08
N LYS A 447 -25.81 15.99 15.32
CA LYS A 447 -26.43 16.37 16.59
C LYS A 447 -26.70 15.12 17.40
N LEU A 448 -25.93 14.94 18.47
CA LEU A 448 -26.06 13.83 19.39
C LEU A 448 -26.93 14.27 20.57
N HIS A 449 -28.07 13.62 20.73
CA HIS A 449 -29.01 13.82 21.81
C HIS A 449 -28.76 12.83 22.95
N GLY A 450 -28.90 13.31 24.20
CA GLY A 450 -28.72 12.51 25.40
C GLY A 450 -27.28 12.51 25.93
N HIS A 451 -27.02 11.60 26.88
CA HIS A 451 -25.77 11.55 27.63
C HIS A 451 -25.17 10.14 27.61
N PRO A 452 -24.66 9.67 26.45
CA PRO A 452 -24.02 8.36 26.35
C PRO A 452 -22.79 8.28 27.28
N ALA A 453 -22.64 7.13 27.94
CA ALA A 453 -21.51 6.86 28.81
C ALA A 453 -20.16 6.89 28.06
N GLN A 454 -20.13 6.53 26.78
CA GLN A 454 -18.93 6.58 25.94
C GLN A 454 -19.23 7.21 24.57
N VAL A 455 -18.35 8.12 24.14
CA VAL A 455 -18.39 8.75 22.82
C VAL A 455 -17.04 8.60 22.14
N HIS A 456 -17.02 7.89 21.01
CA HIS A 456 -15.89 7.83 20.10
C HIS A 456 -16.20 8.66 18.86
N SER A 457 -15.26 9.51 18.46
CA SER A 457 -15.43 10.31 17.25
C SER A 457 -14.18 10.38 16.39
N ARG A 458 -14.38 10.37 15.08
CA ARG A 458 -13.32 10.59 14.08
C ARG A 458 -13.83 11.52 13.00
N ILE A 459 -13.20 12.68 12.85
CA ILE A 459 -13.58 13.69 11.87
C ILE A 459 -12.40 13.89 10.91
N SER A 460 -12.66 13.71 9.62
CA SER A 460 -11.75 13.98 8.52
C SER A 460 -12.39 15.00 7.58
N GLY A 461 -12.02 16.27 7.70
CA GLY A 461 -12.62 17.39 6.98
C GLY A 461 -13.03 18.52 7.92
N SER A 462 -14.12 19.21 7.58
CA SER A 462 -14.62 20.40 8.30
C SER A 462 -15.94 20.14 9.06
N GLY A 463 -16.37 18.88 9.17
CA GLY A 463 -17.58 18.51 9.90
C GLY A 463 -17.47 18.70 11.41
N ARG A 464 -18.60 18.61 12.12
CA ARG A 464 -18.66 18.78 13.58
C ARG A 464 -19.76 17.97 14.25
N ILE A 465 -19.57 17.70 15.53
CA ILE A 465 -20.53 17.02 16.39
C ILE A 465 -21.04 18.04 17.41
N GLU A 466 -22.37 18.15 17.54
CA GLU A 466 -23.06 18.98 18.52
C GLU A 466 -23.74 18.09 19.55
N ASN A 467 -23.37 18.23 20.82
CA ASN A 467 -24.09 17.56 21.89
C ASN A 467 -25.29 18.42 22.29
N THR A 468 -26.47 17.86 22.15
CA THR A 468 -27.73 18.46 22.58
C THR A 468 -28.23 17.70 23.81
N PRO A 469 -28.49 18.36 24.94
CA PRO A 469 -28.88 17.69 26.18
C PRO A 469 -30.22 16.97 26.09
#